data_AF-A0A2P2D247-F1
#
_entry.id   AF-A0A2P2D247-F1
#
_cell.length_a   1.000
_cell.length_b   1.000
_cell.length_c   1.000
_cell.angle_alpha   90.00
_cell.angle_beta   90.00
_cell.angle_gamma   90.00
#
_symmetry.space_group_name_H-M   'P 1'
#
loop_
_entity.id
_entity.type
_entity.pdbx_description
1 polymer ?
#
loop_
_entity_poly.entity_id
_entity_poly.type
_entity_poly.pdbx_seq_one_letter_code
_entity_poly.pdbx_strand_id
1 'polypeptide(L)'
;MIPGAVVEAVFQRIQSDTSVILLRFDEEQSAYPLGVYRSISCLVESVYRNIQTSAEKVGDPTVVVRTRFEKYQDTYSFNFFDTQSLENARTAAMNVFHWFGSPDNRSFCEEHSIVPRFVATNVQDKSVFENSAWLYQVGFDIRFDYTFEYTEEIEKISKIQITEEFGSHNENLEVEV
;
A
#
# COMPACT_ATOMS: atom_id res chain seq x y z
N MET A 1 0.89 4.99 1.01
CA MET A 1 1.66 4.22 0.01
C MET A 1 2.15 2.96 0.71
N ILE A 2 2.25 1.82 0.02
CA ILE A 2 2.74 0.59 0.64
C ILE A 2 4.21 0.80 1.07
N PRO A 3 4.61 0.47 2.31
CA PRO A 3 5.99 0.62 2.75
C PRO A 3 6.95 -0.18 1.86
N GLY A 4 8.09 0.42 1.48
CA GLY A 4 9.06 -0.22 0.59
C GLY A 4 9.54 -1.59 1.07
N ALA A 5 9.82 -1.72 2.38
CA ALA A 5 10.23 -2.98 2.99
C ALA A 5 9.19 -4.11 2.84
N VAL A 6 7.90 -3.78 2.83
CA VAL A 6 6.82 -4.76 2.63
C VAL A 6 6.83 -5.25 1.17
N VAL A 7 6.95 -4.33 0.22
CA VAL A 7 7.04 -4.64 -1.21
C VAL A 7 8.29 -5.48 -1.52
N GLU A 8 9.43 -5.11 -0.93
CA GLU A 8 10.69 -5.85 -1.04
C GLU A 8 10.58 -7.27 -0.49
N ALA A 9 9.96 -7.46 0.68
CA ALA A 9 9.75 -8.79 1.24
C ALA A 9 8.92 -9.70 0.32
N VAL A 10 7.84 -9.16 -0.27
CA VAL A 10 7.02 -9.88 -1.25
C VAL A 10 7.83 -10.26 -2.48
N PHE A 11 8.58 -9.33 -3.06
CA PHE A 11 9.34 -9.61 -4.27
C PHE A 11 10.55 -10.51 -4.04
N GLN A 12 11.23 -10.41 -2.90
CA GLN A 12 12.25 -11.38 -2.50
C GLN A 12 11.67 -12.80 -2.39
N ARG A 13 10.48 -12.94 -1.82
CA ARG A 13 9.80 -14.23 -1.73
C ARG A 13 9.46 -14.80 -3.11
N ILE A 14 8.93 -13.97 -4.02
CA ILE A 14 8.67 -14.38 -5.40
C ILE A 14 9.95 -14.88 -6.07
N GLN A 15 11.05 -14.14 -5.95
CA GLN A 15 12.33 -14.53 -6.56
C GLN A 15 12.84 -15.87 -6.00
N SER A 16 12.74 -16.07 -4.69
CA SER A 16 13.11 -17.33 -4.03
C SER A 16 12.27 -18.51 -4.53
N ASP A 17 10.96 -18.34 -4.67
CA ASP A 17 10.05 -19.43 -5.02
C ASP A 17 10.01 -19.74 -6.51
N THR A 18 10.24 -18.73 -7.36
CA THR A 18 10.12 -18.86 -8.83
C THR A 18 11.47 -18.97 -9.54
N SER A 19 12.58 -18.66 -8.86
CA SER A 19 13.91 -18.50 -9.46
C SER A 19 13.97 -17.46 -10.59
N VAL A 20 12.95 -16.62 -10.72
CA VAL A 20 12.93 -15.50 -11.68
C VAL A 20 13.56 -14.29 -11.02
N ILE A 21 14.53 -13.67 -11.67
CA ILE A 21 15.14 -12.41 -11.20
C ILE A 21 14.11 -11.29 -11.40
N LEU A 22 13.80 -10.55 -10.33
CA LEU A 22 12.90 -9.40 -10.35
C LEU A 22 13.65 -8.15 -9.88
N LEU A 23 13.76 -7.17 -10.77
CA LEU A 23 14.41 -5.89 -10.51
C LEU A 23 13.38 -4.76 -10.49
N ARG A 24 13.67 -3.71 -9.72
CA ARG A 24 12.91 -2.46 -9.83
C ARG A 24 13.26 -1.79 -11.16
N PHE A 25 12.32 -1.07 -11.76
CA PHE A 25 12.49 -0.48 -13.11
C PHE A 25 13.69 0.47 -13.29
N ASP A 26 14.20 1.04 -12.21
CA ASP A 26 15.34 1.94 -12.16
C ASP A 26 16.65 1.26 -11.72
N GLU A 27 16.65 -0.05 -11.48
CA GLU A 27 17.85 -0.81 -11.13
C GLU A 27 18.62 -1.27 -12.37
N GLU A 28 19.95 -1.34 -12.26
CA GLU A 28 20.81 -1.77 -13.35
C GLU A 28 20.57 -3.24 -13.72
N GLN A 29 20.60 -3.50 -15.04
CA GLN A 29 20.37 -4.81 -15.62
C GLN A 29 21.48 -5.80 -15.25
N SER A 30 21.10 -6.98 -14.74
CA SER A 30 22.05 -8.03 -14.36
C SER A 30 22.24 -9.11 -15.44
N ALA A 31 21.17 -9.76 -15.92
CA ALA A 31 21.20 -10.79 -16.99
C ALA A 31 19.78 -11.19 -17.44
N TYR A 32 19.62 -11.74 -18.65
CA TYR A 32 18.34 -12.31 -19.15
C TYR A 32 18.18 -13.81 -18.84
N PRO A 33 16.95 -14.35 -18.74
CA PRO A 33 15.67 -13.63 -18.72
C PRO A 33 15.52 -12.84 -17.41
N LEU A 34 14.94 -11.66 -17.49
CA LEU A 34 14.73 -10.80 -16.32
C LEU A 34 13.31 -10.28 -16.26
N GLY A 35 12.77 -10.21 -15.05
CA GLY A 35 11.54 -9.48 -14.77
C GLY A 35 11.86 -8.11 -14.18
N VAL A 36 11.07 -7.13 -14.58
CA VAL A 36 11.08 -5.78 -14.05
C VAL A 36 9.70 -5.47 -13.49
N TYR A 37 9.65 -4.85 -12.32
CA TYR A 37 8.42 -4.34 -11.76
C TYR A 37 8.48 -2.83 -11.52
N ARG A 38 7.31 -2.18 -11.60
CA ARG A 38 7.11 -0.80 -11.15
C ARG A 38 5.67 -0.57 -10.70
N SER A 39 5.48 0.29 -9.71
CA SER A 39 4.15 0.85 -9.45
C SER A 39 3.78 1.78 -10.61
N ILE A 40 2.58 1.59 -11.17
CA ILE A 40 2.02 2.41 -12.25
C ILE A 40 0.86 3.29 -11.78
N SER A 41 0.28 2.99 -10.62
CA SER A 41 -0.78 3.81 -10.02
C SER A 41 -0.87 3.54 -8.53
N CYS A 42 -0.93 4.59 -7.71
CA CYS A 42 -1.22 4.47 -6.29
C CYS A 42 -2.48 5.28 -5.97
N LEU A 43 -3.53 4.59 -5.55
CA LEU A 43 -4.74 5.21 -5.01
C LEU A 43 -4.69 5.13 -3.49
N VAL A 44 -4.77 6.29 -2.86
CA VAL A 44 -4.89 6.45 -1.42
C VAL A 44 -6.35 6.71 -1.11
N GLU A 45 -6.95 5.91 -0.22
CA GLU A 45 -8.32 6.17 0.23
C GLU A 45 -8.39 7.55 0.91
N SER A 46 -9.45 8.30 0.63
CA SER A 46 -9.67 9.60 1.24
C SER A 46 -9.85 9.44 2.75
N VAL A 47 -9.25 10.33 3.53
CA VAL A 47 -9.32 10.34 5.00
C VAL A 47 -10.77 10.23 5.53
N TYR A 48 -11.74 10.79 4.80
CA TYR A 48 -13.17 10.73 5.16
C TYR A 48 -13.82 9.35 5.02
N ARG A 49 -13.17 8.42 4.31
CA ARG A 49 -13.65 7.04 4.11
C ARG A 49 -12.92 6.03 4.99
N ASN A 50 -11.83 6.45 5.65
CA ASN A 50 -11.08 5.59 6.55
C ASN A 50 -11.97 5.13 7.70
N ILE A 51 -11.90 3.84 8.01
CA ILE A 51 -12.57 3.30 9.19
C ILE A 51 -11.79 3.78 10.40
N GLN A 52 -12.49 4.41 11.35
CA GLN A 52 -11.91 4.87 12.60
C GLN A 52 -12.61 4.23 13.78
N THR A 53 -11.83 3.71 14.72
CA THR A 53 -12.32 3.24 16.02
C THR A 53 -11.69 4.09 17.12
N SER A 54 -12.36 4.19 18.26
CA SER A 54 -11.85 4.92 19.43
C SER A 54 -12.28 4.18 20.69
N ALA A 55 -11.34 3.93 21.58
CA ALA A 55 -11.55 3.23 22.84
C ALA A 55 -10.73 3.88 23.95
N GLU A 56 -11.18 3.79 25.20
CA GLU A 56 -10.38 4.24 26.35
C GLU A 56 -9.13 3.38 26.49
N LYS A 57 -8.00 4.01 26.81
CA LYS A 57 -6.75 3.30 27.05
C LYS A 57 -6.90 2.43 28.29
N VAL A 58 -6.54 1.15 28.17
CA VAL A 58 -6.57 0.23 29.31
C VAL A 58 -5.62 0.75 30.40
N GLY A 59 -6.17 1.01 31.59
CA GLY A 59 -5.40 1.54 32.72
C GLY A 59 -5.28 3.06 32.77
N ASP A 60 -5.78 3.81 31.79
CA ASP A 60 -5.81 5.27 31.81
C ASP A 60 -7.10 5.84 31.18
N PRO A 61 -8.11 6.18 31.99
CA PRO A 61 -9.38 6.71 31.51
C PRO A 61 -9.30 8.16 31.00
N THR A 62 -8.14 8.82 31.14
CA THR A 62 -7.90 10.18 30.63
C THR A 62 -7.39 10.17 29.19
N VAL A 63 -7.10 9.00 28.63
CA VAL A 63 -6.57 8.83 27.27
C VAL A 63 -7.51 7.97 26.44
N VAL A 64 -7.77 8.40 25.22
CA VAL A 64 -8.48 7.66 24.19
C VAL A 64 -7.48 7.17 23.15
N VAL A 65 -7.45 5.87 22.91
CA VAL A 65 -6.74 5.25 21.79
C VAL A 65 -7.65 5.32 20.57
N ARG A 66 -7.20 6.00 19.53
CA ARG A 66 -7.87 6.06 18.24
C ARG A 66 -7.08 5.27 17.22
N THR A 67 -7.74 4.32 16.58
CA THR A 67 -7.18 3.54 15.47
C THR A 67 -7.84 3.96 14.17
N ARG A 68 -7.03 4.21 13.13
CA ARG A 68 -7.45 4.48 11.76
C ARG A 68 -6.93 3.37 10.86
N PHE A 69 -7.80 2.88 9.98
CA PHE A 69 -7.45 1.93 8.93
C PHE A 69 -7.48 2.66 7.59
N GLU A 70 -6.32 2.77 6.96
CA GLU A 70 -6.15 3.42 5.66
C GLU A 70 -5.96 2.35 4.58
N LYS A 71 -6.75 2.43 3.51
CA LYS A 71 -6.59 1.51 2.38
C LYS A 71 -5.80 2.17 1.26
N TYR A 72 -4.86 1.40 0.74
CA TYR A 72 -4.06 1.75 -0.41
C TYR A 72 -4.31 0.72 -1.51
N GLN A 73 -4.50 1.19 -2.73
CA GLN A 73 -4.56 0.33 -3.91
C GLN A 73 -3.40 0.71 -4.82
N ASP A 74 -2.41 -0.16 -4.91
CA ASP A 74 -1.20 0.09 -5.67
C ASP A 74 -1.09 -0.94 -6.80
N THR A 75 -1.04 -0.48 -8.04
CA THR A 75 -0.96 -1.38 -9.21
C THR A 75 0.48 -1.50 -9.65
N TYR A 76 1.00 -2.72 -9.66
CA TYR A 76 2.33 -3.08 -10.14
C TYR A 76 2.24 -3.68 -11.53
N SER A 77 3.05 -3.15 -12.45
CA SER A 77 3.24 -3.72 -13.78
C SER A 77 4.50 -4.56 -13.80
N PHE A 78 4.36 -5.84 -14.16
CA PHE A 78 5.45 -6.78 -14.31
C PHE A 78 5.75 -6.98 -15.79
N ASN A 79 7.01 -6.82 -16.18
CA ASN A 79 7.48 -6.99 -17.55
C ASN A 79 8.70 -7.89 -17.56
N PHE A 80 8.64 -8.96 -18.34
CA PHE A 80 9.65 -9.99 -18.45
C PHE A 80 10.26 -9.92 -19.84
N PHE A 81 11.58 -9.97 -19.88
CA PHE A 81 12.35 -9.77 -21.10
C PHE A 81 13.28 -10.93 -21.37
N ASP A 82 13.48 -11.24 -22.64
CA ASP A 82 14.48 -12.19 -23.13
C ASP A 82 14.92 -11.79 -24.55
N THR A 83 16.18 -12.01 -24.91
CA THR A 83 16.72 -11.66 -26.24
C THR A 83 16.84 -12.84 -27.19
N GLN A 84 16.56 -14.05 -26.73
CA GLN A 84 16.74 -15.30 -27.46
C GLN A 84 15.41 -16.02 -27.72
N SER A 85 14.45 -15.94 -26.80
CA SER A 85 13.21 -16.71 -26.85
C SER A 85 12.03 -16.02 -26.18
N LEU A 86 10.95 -15.82 -26.94
CA LEU A 86 9.65 -15.39 -26.39
C LEU A 86 9.15 -16.35 -25.31
N GLU A 87 9.39 -17.65 -25.47
CA GLU A 87 8.91 -18.64 -24.51
C GLU A 87 9.63 -18.55 -23.17
N ASN A 88 10.90 -18.14 -23.14
CA ASN A 88 11.60 -17.90 -21.87
C ASN A 88 10.94 -16.75 -21.10
N ALA A 89 10.68 -15.62 -21.78
CA ALA A 89 9.99 -14.48 -21.19
C ALA A 89 8.56 -14.86 -20.75
N ARG A 90 7.85 -15.65 -21.56
CA ARG A 90 6.51 -16.15 -21.23
C ARG A 90 6.53 -17.08 -20.01
N THR A 91 7.45 -18.04 -19.94
CA THR A 91 7.58 -18.94 -18.79
C THR A 91 7.88 -18.16 -17.52
N ALA A 92 8.82 -17.21 -17.57
CA ALA A 92 9.12 -16.36 -16.41
C ALA A 92 7.88 -15.57 -15.95
N ALA A 93 7.15 -14.95 -16.89
CA ALA A 93 5.93 -14.23 -16.59
C ALA A 93 4.86 -15.14 -15.98
N MET A 94 4.63 -16.33 -16.56
CA MET A 94 3.63 -17.27 -16.07
C MET A 94 3.97 -17.83 -14.69
N ASN A 95 5.26 -18.06 -14.38
CA ASN A 95 5.69 -18.51 -13.06
C ASN A 95 5.32 -17.48 -11.99
N VAL A 96 5.61 -16.20 -12.23
CA VAL A 96 5.25 -15.12 -11.28
C VAL A 96 3.73 -14.89 -11.26
N PHE A 97 3.05 -14.93 -12.40
CA PHE A 97 1.60 -14.78 -12.48
C PHE A 97 0.88 -15.86 -11.65
N HIS A 98 1.28 -17.13 -11.80
CA HIS A 98 0.71 -18.24 -11.03
C HIS A 98 1.10 -18.20 -9.55
N TRP A 99 2.26 -17.63 -9.21
CA TRP A 99 2.68 -17.45 -7.82
C TRP A 99 1.61 -16.67 -7.03
N PHE A 100 1.05 -15.59 -7.58
CA PHE A 100 -0.06 -14.83 -6.95
C PHE A 100 -1.40 -15.58 -6.89
N GLY A 101 -1.54 -16.65 -7.67
CA GLY A 101 -2.72 -17.52 -7.68
C GLY A 101 -2.70 -18.59 -6.59
N SER A 102 -1.52 -18.93 -6.05
CA SER A 102 -1.35 -19.99 -5.06
C SER A 102 -1.92 -19.59 -3.68
N PRO A 103 -2.66 -20.47 -2.99
CA PRO A 103 -3.17 -20.20 -1.64
C PRO A 103 -2.09 -19.80 -0.64
N ASP A 104 -0.97 -20.55 -0.58
CA ASP A 104 0.09 -20.32 0.41
C ASP A 104 0.74 -18.94 0.24
N ASN A 105 0.92 -18.52 -1.01
CA ASN A 105 1.51 -17.22 -1.34
C ASN A 105 0.55 -16.06 -1.06
N ARG A 106 -0.76 -16.30 -1.21
CA ARG A 106 -1.78 -15.32 -0.80
C ARG A 106 -1.78 -15.14 0.71
N SER A 107 -1.70 -16.22 1.48
CA SER A 107 -1.57 -16.15 2.93
C SER A 107 -0.31 -15.40 3.36
N PHE A 108 0.82 -15.64 2.69
CA PHE A 108 2.05 -14.87 2.93
C PHE A 108 1.86 -13.36 2.64
N CYS A 109 1.21 -12.99 1.54
CA CYS A 109 0.89 -11.58 1.27
C CYS A 109 -0.04 -10.98 2.35
N GLU A 110 -1.03 -11.75 2.82
CA GLU A 110 -1.99 -11.32 3.85
C GLU A 110 -1.30 -11.07 5.21
N GLU A 111 -0.30 -11.87 5.57
CA GLU A 111 0.57 -11.63 6.75
C GLU A 111 1.30 -10.28 6.67
N HIS A 112 1.53 -9.80 5.44
CA HIS A 112 2.10 -8.50 5.13
C HIS A 112 1.03 -7.41 4.86
N SER A 113 -0.24 -7.68 5.21
CA SER A 113 -1.39 -6.80 4.98
C SER A 113 -1.67 -6.47 3.51
N ILE A 114 -1.19 -7.30 2.57
CA ILE A 114 -1.40 -7.16 1.13
C ILE A 114 -2.38 -8.23 0.63
N VAL A 115 -3.39 -7.80 -0.13
CA VAL A 115 -4.25 -8.70 -0.91
C VAL A 115 -3.98 -8.50 -2.41
N PRO A 116 -3.32 -9.45 -3.09
CA PRO A 116 -3.07 -9.33 -4.53
C PRO A 116 -4.34 -9.59 -5.33
N ARG A 117 -4.58 -8.75 -6.34
CA ARG A 117 -5.72 -8.81 -7.26
C ARG A 117 -5.22 -8.74 -8.70
N PHE A 118 -5.63 -9.71 -9.52
CA PHE A 118 -5.38 -9.65 -10.95
C PHE A 118 -6.20 -8.52 -11.57
N VAL A 119 -5.51 -7.54 -12.19
CA VAL A 119 -6.18 -6.45 -12.93
C VAL A 119 -6.79 -6.99 -14.22
N ALA A 120 -6.07 -7.91 -14.85
CA ALA A 120 -6.54 -8.69 -15.97
C ALA A 120 -6.02 -10.14 -15.85
N THR A 121 -6.73 -11.08 -16.47
CA THR A 121 -6.37 -12.51 -16.44
C THR A 121 -5.55 -12.93 -17.66
N ASN A 122 -5.02 -11.97 -18.43
CA ASN A 122 -4.18 -12.23 -19.58
C ASN A 122 -2.74 -11.76 -19.34
N VAL A 123 -1.81 -12.59 -19.80
CA VAL A 123 -0.40 -12.24 -19.93
C VAL A 123 -0.17 -11.81 -21.39
N GLN A 124 0.33 -10.59 -21.57
CA GLN A 124 0.40 -9.92 -22.86
C GLN A 124 1.81 -10.01 -23.46
N ASP A 125 1.90 -10.38 -24.73
CA ASP A 125 3.12 -10.22 -25.52
C ASP A 125 3.21 -8.77 -26.03
N LYS A 126 4.34 -8.13 -25.75
CA LYS A 126 4.67 -6.75 -26.12
C LYS A 126 6.03 -6.69 -26.81
N SER A 127 6.48 -7.79 -27.41
CA SER A 127 7.78 -7.90 -28.04
C SER A 127 8.00 -6.81 -29.10
N VAL A 128 9.19 -6.23 -29.10
CA VAL A 128 9.57 -5.14 -29.99
C VAL A 128 10.79 -5.53 -30.81
N PHE A 129 10.86 -5.05 -32.05
CA PHE A 129 12.03 -5.21 -32.89
C PHE A 129 12.92 -3.96 -32.75
N GLU A 130 14.07 -4.11 -32.11
CA GLU A 130 14.98 -3.01 -31.79
C GLU A 130 16.42 -3.40 -32.13
N ASN A 131 17.22 -2.44 -32.63
CA ASN A 131 18.64 -2.67 -32.94
C ASN A 131 18.92 -3.90 -33.83
N SER A 132 18.04 -4.17 -34.80
CA SER A 132 18.11 -5.33 -35.70
C SER A 132 17.94 -6.71 -35.03
N ALA A 133 17.43 -6.74 -33.80
CA ALA A 133 17.11 -7.96 -33.08
C ALA A 133 15.71 -7.87 -32.45
N TRP A 134 15.10 -9.02 -32.16
CA TRP A 134 13.88 -9.07 -31.37
C TRP A 134 14.24 -8.94 -29.88
N LEU A 135 13.60 -8.00 -29.19
CA LEU A 135 13.51 -7.99 -27.75
C LEU A 135 12.14 -8.56 -27.39
N TYR A 136 12.15 -9.79 -26.87
CA TYR A 136 10.91 -10.42 -26.44
C TYR A 136 10.49 -9.84 -25.11
N GLN A 137 9.23 -9.40 -25.04
CA GLN A 137 8.66 -8.81 -23.84
C GLN A 137 7.29 -9.41 -23.56
N VAL A 138 7.09 -9.85 -22.32
CA VAL A 138 5.81 -10.37 -21.85
C VAL A 138 5.45 -9.69 -20.54
N GLY A 139 4.20 -9.29 -20.32
CA GLY A 139 3.84 -8.60 -19.09
C GLY A 139 2.39 -8.74 -18.65
N PHE A 140 2.16 -8.41 -17.39
CA PHE A 140 0.84 -8.37 -16.75
C PHE A 140 0.85 -7.41 -15.56
N ASP A 141 -0.33 -7.05 -15.08
CA ASP A 141 -0.50 -6.11 -13.98
C ASP A 141 -1.24 -6.76 -12.79
N ILE A 142 -0.75 -6.50 -11.57
CA ILE A 142 -1.35 -6.93 -10.31
C ILE A 142 -1.60 -5.71 -9.44
N ARG A 143 -2.79 -5.61 -8.86
CA ARG A 143 -3.12 -4.62 -7.86
C ARG A 143 -2.93 -5.19 -6.46
N PHE A 144 -2.20 -4.49 -5.62
CA PHE A 144 -2.05 -4.76 -4.20
C PHE A 144 -3.03 -3.88 -3.43
N ASP A 145 -4.03 -4.51 -2.82
CA ASP A 145 -4.91 -3.87 -1.85
C ASP A 145 -4.22 -3.99 -0.49
N TYR A 146 -3.69 -2.89 0.03
CA TYR A 146 -2.94 -2.83 1.28
C TYR A 146 -3.73 -2.07 2.36
N THR A 147 -3.74 -2.60 3.59
CA THR A 147 -4.37 -1.92 4.74
C THR A 147 -3.30 -1.51 5.73
N PHE A 148 -3.22 -0.22 6.00
CA PHE A 148 -2.33 0.36 7.01
C PHE A 148 -3.13 0.70 8.26
N GLU A 149 -2.64 0.23 9.41
CA GLU A 149 -3.21 0.58 10.71
C GLU A 149 -2.36 1.69 11.35
N TYR A 150 -3.01 2.80 11.67
CA TYR A 150 -2.41 3.92 12.39
C TYR A 150 -3.12 4.12 13.72
N THR A 151 -2.36 4.11 14.81
CA THR A 151 -2.88 4.31 16.16
C THR A 151 -2.32 5.60 16.76
N GLU A 152 -3.21 6.46 17.27
CA GLU A 152 -2.86 7.66 18.03
C GLU A 152 -3.52 7.65 19.40
N GLU A 153 -2.81 8.17 20.40
CA GLU A 153 -3.35 8.42 21.75
C GLU A 153 -3.74 9.90 21.86
N ILE A 154 -4.95 10.17 22.35
CA ILE A 154 -5.52 11.52 22.46
C ILE A 154 -6.03 11.72 23.88
N GLU A 155 -5.73 12.86 24.49
CA GLU A 155 -6.30 13.22 25.79
C GLU A 155 -7.83 13.39 25.68
N LYS A 156 -8.54 12.78 26.64
CA LYS A 156 -9.99 12.89 26.79
C LYS A 156 -10.30 14.25 27.40
N ILE A 157 -11.06 15.08 26.69
CA ILE A 157 -11.63 16.31 27.27
C ILE A 157 -12.64 15.91 28.33
N SER A 158 -12.25 16.03 29.59
CA SER A 158 -13.04 15.55 30.74
C SER A 158 -13.86 16.64 31.42
N LYS A 159 -13.53 17.93 31.23
CA LYS A 159 -14.25 19.06 31.86
C LYS A 159 -14.05 20.38 31.11
N ILE A 160 -15.14 21.04 30.73
CA ILE A 160 -15.14 22.45 30.32
C ILE A 160 -15.62 23.25 31.52
N GLN A 161 -14.78 24.11 32.09
CA GLN A 161 -15.19 25.09 33.09
C GLN A 161 -15.58 26.39 32.37
N ILE A 162 -16.88 26.64 32.28
CA ILE A 162 -17.40 27.93 31.83
C ILE A 162 -17.44 28.83 33.07
N THR A 163 -16.67 29.92 33.06
CA THR A 163 -16.76 30.94 34.10
C THR A 163 -17.57 32.08 33.52
N GLU A 164 -18.75 32.35 34.07
CA GLU A 164 -19.56 33.52 33.71
C GLU A 164 -18.94 34.75 34.39
N GLU A 165 -18.34 35.65 33.61
CA GLU A 165 -17.98 36.98 34.08
C GLU A 165 -19.22 37.87 34.03
N PHE A 166 -19.92 38.01 35.16
CA PHE A 166 -20.90 39.07 35.32
C PHE A 166 -20.18 40.39 35.56
N GLY A 167 -20.18 41.27 34.56
CA GLY A 167 -19.70 42.64 34.74
C GLY A 167 -20.49 43.34 35.84
N SER A 168 -19.79 43.81 36.88
CA SER A 168 -20.38 44.55 37.99
C SER A 168 -20.78 45.96 37.55
N HIS A 169 -22.01 46.12 37.07
CA HIS A 169 -22.68 47.42 37.04
C HIS A 169 -23.49 47.63 38.32
N ASN A 170 -22.80 47.77 39.46
CA ASN A 170 -23.45 48.28 40.68
C ASN A 170 -23.41 49.81 40.67
N GLU A 171 -24.51 50.38 40.18
CA GLU A 171 -25.26 51.51 40.73
C GLU A 171 -24.54 52.40 41.75
N ASN A 172 -24.07 53.57 41.31
CA ASN A 172 -24.05 54.77 42.16
C ASN A 172 -25.41 55.47 42.00
N LEU A 173 -26.42 55.03 42.73
CA LEU A 173 -27.63 55.82 42.99
C LEU A 173 -27.38 56.60 44.28
N GLU A 174 -26.81 57.81 44.15
CA GLU A 174 -26.82 58.80 45.22
C GLU A 174 -28.25 59.34 45.34
N VAL A 175 -28.87 59.11 46.50
CA VAL A 175 -30.14 59.75 46.89
C VAL A 175 -29.78 60.93 47.78
N GLU A 176 -29.96 62.16 47.28
CA GLU A 176 -29.89 63.38 48.09
C GLU A 176 -31.03 63.41 49.12
N VAL A 177 -30.71 63.75 50.37
CA VAL A 177 -31.66 64.04 51.46
C VAL A 177 -31.59 65.52 51.79
#